data_AF-A0A955PCT4-F1
#
_entry.id   AF-A0A955PCT4-F1
#
_cell.length_a   1.000
_cell.length_b   1.000
_cell.length_c   1.000
_cell.angle_alpha   90.00
_cell.angle_beta   90.00
_cell.angle_gamma   90.00
#
_symmetry.space_group_name_H-M   'P 1'
#
loop_
_entity.id
_entity.type
_entity.pdbx_description
1 polymer ?
#
loop_
_entity_poly.entity_id
_entity_poly.type
_entity_poly.pdbx_seq_one_letter_code
_entity_poly.pdbx_strand_id
1 'polypeptide(L)'
;MEKATPNPTKSTGRSWSGLIEEYRRWLPVSDTTPVVTLHEGATPLIPICRLAESIDPKMRLFVKYEGLNPTGSFKDRGMTMAMSKALEEGYKSVICASTG
;
A
#
# COMPACT_ATOMS: atom_id res chain seq x y z
N MET A 1 -20.06 23.44 -26.61
CA MET A 1 -19.80 21.98 -26.63
C MET A 1 -19.06 21.65 -25.35
N GLU A 2 -19.80 21.07 -24.41
CA GLU A 2 -19.39 20.79 -23.04
C GLU A 2 -18.33 19.66 -23.04
N LYS A 3 -17.12 19.95 -22.55
CA LYS A 3 -16.09 18.93 -22.38
C LYS A 3 -16.54 18.02 -21.23
N ALA A 4 -16.92 16.79 -21.56
CA ALA A 4 -17.29 15.77 -20.60
C ALA A 4 -16.21 15.64 -19.51
N THR A 5 -16.62 15.77 -18.26
CA THR A 5 -15.79 15.49 -17.08
C THR A 5 -15.42 14.00 -17.08
N PRO A 6 -14.14 13.64 -16.84
CA PRO A 6 -13.73 12.25 -16.85
C PRO A 6 -14.41 11.49 -15.70
N ASN A 7 -15.05 10.38 -16.04
CA ASN A 7 -15.76 9.49 -15.12
C ASN A 7 -14.75 8.89 -14.11
N PRO A 8 -14.91 9.08 -12.78
CA PRO A 8 -13.94 8.66 -11.78
C PRO A 8 -13.79 7.14 -11.61
N THR A 9 -14.58 6.34 -12.34
CA THR A 9 -14.62 4.87 -12.24
C THR A 9 -13.90 4.13 -13.36
N LYS A 10 -13.26 4.83 -14.31
CA LYS A 10 -12.44 4.15 -15.34
C LYS A 10 -11.12 3.71 -14.71
N SER A 11 -10.95 2.40 -14.50
CA SER A 11 -9.62 1.84 -14.20
C SER A 11 -8.70 2.14 -15.38
N THR A 12 -7.73 3.01 -15.16
CA THR A 12 -6.55 3.09 -16.02
C THR A 12 -5.86 1.74 -15.89
N GLY A 13 -5.79 0.95 -16.97
CA GLY A 13 -5.47 -0.48 -16.98
C GLY A 13 -4.06 -0.91 -16.53
N ARG A 14 -3.48 -0.25 -15.53
CA ARG A 14 -2.26 -0.68 -14.85
C ARG A 14 -2.66 -1.53 -13.64
N SER A 15 -2.32 -2.82 -13.67
CA SER A 15 -2.43 -3.70 -12.51
C SER A 15 -1.47 -3.25 -11.42
N TRP A 16 -1.90 -3.31 -10.16
CA TRP A 16 -1.02 -3.06 -9.02
C TRP A 16 0.00 -4.20 -8.88
N SER A 17 1.30 -3.88 -8.96
CA SER A 17 2.39 -4.87 -8.98
C SER A 17 3.09 -5.06 -7.62
N GLY A 18 2.55 -4.49 -6.54
CA GLY A 18 3.17 -4.52 -5.21
C GLY A 18 4.00 -3.27 -4.92
N LEU A 19 4.30 -3.06 -3.63
CA LEU A 19 4.85 -1.80 -3.14
C LEU A 19 6.21 -1.47 -3.75
N ILE A 20 7.09 -2.46 -3.85
CA ILE A 20 8.47 -2.25 -4.30
C ILE A 20 8.51 -1.84 -5.78
N GLU A 21 7.75 -2.50 -6.65
CA GLU A 21 7.75 -2.15 -8.07
C GLU A 21 7.11 -0.79 -8.34
N GLU A 22 6.07 -0.43 -7.59
CA GLU A 22 5.37 0.83 -7.77
C GLU A 22 6.15 2.03 -7.20
N TYR A 23 6.98 1.80 -6.19
CA TYR A 23 7.75 2.85 -5.51
C TYR A 23 9.27 2.66 -5.56
N ARG A 24 9.80 1.85 -6.49
CA ARG A 24 11.21 1.43 -6.54
C ARG A 24 12.20 2.58 -6.38
N ARG A 25 11.97 3.69 -7.11
CA ARG A 25 12.84 4.87 -7.12
C ARG A 25 13.02 5.57 -5.77
N TRP A 26 12.13 5.30 -4.81
CA TRP A 26 12.16 5.88 -3.46
C TRP A 26 12.64 4.89 -2.40
N LEU A 27 12.91 3.64 -2.77
CA LEU A 27 13.24 2.56 -1.85
C LEU A 27 14.72 2.16 -2.00
N PRO A 28 15.36 1.64 -0.93
CA PRO A 28 16.76 1.24 -0.95
C PRO A 28 16.95 -0.14 -1.62
N VAL A 29 16.54 -0.26 -2.89
CA VAL A 29 16.63 -1.47 -3.70
C VAL A 29 17.46 -1.19 -4.97
N SER A 30 18.29 -2.15 -5.35
CA SER A 30 19.06 -2.16 -6.61
C SER A 30 18.22 -2.76 -7.73
N ASP A 31 18.62 -2.64 -8.99
CA ASP A 31 17.94 -3.31 -10.12
C ASP A 31 17.91 -4.84 -9.99
N THR A 32 18.83 -5.39 -9.20
CA THR A 32 18.97 -6.83 -8.96
C THR A 32 18.32 -7.30 -7.66
N THR A 33 17.78 -6.40 -6.83
CA THR A 33 17.10 -6.80 -5.59
C THR A 33 15.91 -7.72 -5.93
N PRO A 34 15.88 -8.96 -5.42
CA PRO A 34 14.75 -9.85 -5.61
C PRO A 34 13.53 -9.28 -4.89
N VAL A 35 12.41 -9.17 -5.59
CA VAL A 35 11.17 -8.62 -5.03
C VAL A 35 10.27 -9.73 -4.52
N VAL A 36 10.12 -9.78 -3.20
CA VAL A 36 9.17 -10.66 -2.51
C VAL A 36 7.91 -9.86 -2.22
N THR A 37 6.83 -10.12 -2.96
CA THR A 37 5.57 -9.38 -2.84
C THR A 37 4.35 -10.30 -2.73
N LEU A 38 3.33 -9.83 -2.02
CA LEU A 38 1.97 -10.39 -2.03
C LEU A 38 0.96 -9.39 -2.61
N HIS A 39 1.45 -8.41 -3.39
CA HIS A 39 0.70 -7.27 -3.91
C HIS A 39 0.14 -6.34 -2.80
N GLU A 40 0.88 -6.22 -1.69
CA GLU A 40 0.61 -5.28 -0.62
C GLU A 40 0.62 -3.82 -1.10
N GLY A 41 -0.08 -2.94 -0.38
CA GLY A 41 -0.26 -1.55 -0.75
C GLY A 41 -1.54 -1.29 -1.54
N ALA A 42 -1.59 -0.14 -2.21
CA ALA A 42 -2.78 0.38 -2.92
C ALA A 42 -4.13 0.28 -2.18
N THR A 43 -4.10 0.21 -0.85
CA THR A 43 -5.31 0.12 -0.02
C THR A 43 -6.21 1.35 -0.19
N PRO A 44 -7.54 1.21 -0.05
CA PRO A 44 -8.46 2.33 -0.22
C PRO A 44 -8.22 3.49 0.77
N LEU A 45 -8.48 4.71 0.30
CA LEU A 45 -8.65 5.89 1.15
C LEU A 45 -10.15 6.22 1.18
N ILE A 46 -10.83 5.85 2.27
CA ILE A 46 -12.28 5.84 2.36
C ILE A 46 -12.76 7.12 3.07
N PRO A 47 -13.60 7.96 2.44
CA PRO A 47 -14.21 9.11 3.13
C PRO A 47 -15.24 8.64 4.16
N ILE A 48 -15.22 9.19 5.38
CA ILE A 48 -16.15 8.85 6.46
C ILE A 48 -17.02 10.06 6.82
N CYS A 49 -18.04 10.32 5.99
CA CYS A 49 -18.86 11.53 6.09
C CYS A 49 -19.66 11.61 7.40
N ARG A 50 -20.31 10.51 7.82
CA ARG A 50 -21.18 10.49 9.03
C ARG A 50 -20.41 10.80 10.31
N LEU A 51 -19.21 10.22 10.47
CA LEU A 51 -18.36 10.49 11.62
C LEU A 51 -17.81 11.92 11.57
N ALA A 52 -17.40 12.38 10.39
CA ALA A 52 -16.95 13.77 10.21
C ALA A 52 -18.02 14.77 10.64
N GLU A 53 -19.26 14.62 10.14
CA GLU A 53 -20.39 15.49 10.47
C GLU A 53 -20.71 15.51 11.97
N SER A 54 -20.52 14.40 12.68
CA SER A 54 -20.72 14.33 14.13
C SER A 54 -19.65 15.04 14.97
N ILE A 55 -18.47 15.30 14.39
CA ILE A 55 -17.34 15.97 15.05
C ILE A 55 -17.30 17.46 14.67
N ASP A 56 -17.28 17.76 13.37
CA ASP A 56 -17.33 19.11 12.80
C ASP A 56 -17.84 19.02 11.35
N PRO A 57 -18.97 19.67 11.00
CA PRO A 57 -19.52 19.68 9.63
C PRO A 57 -18.57 20.21 8.54
N LYS A 58 -17.52 20.95 8.89
CA LYS A 58 -16.51 21.45 7.94
C LYS A 58 -15.31 20.53 7.80
N MET A 59 -15.16 19.52 8.66
CA MET A 59 -14.03 18.60 8.64
C MET A 59 -14.19 17.56 7.53
N ARG A 60 -13.09 17.23 6.84
CA ARG A 60 -13.01 16.08 5.93
C ARG A 60 -12.23 14.96 6.60
N LEU A 61 -12.89 13.85 6.87
CA LEU A 61 -12.29 12.67 7.49
C LEU A 61 -12.15 11.53 6.49
N PHE A 62 -10.97 10.90 6.49
CA PHE A 62 -10.67 9.74 5.66
C PHE A 62 -10.04 8.64 6.50
N VAL A 63 -10.31 7.39 6.14
CA VAL A 63 -9.65 6.20 6.68
C VAL A 63 -8.78 5.60 5.58
N LYS A 64 -7.48 5.49 5.85
CA LYS A 64 -6.57 4.68 5.03
C LYS A 64 -6.71 3.23 5.48
N TYR A 65 -7.45 2.42 4.72
CA TYR A 65 -7.89 1.11 5.20
C TYR A 65 -6.84 0.02 4.99
N GLU A 66 -5.82 0.02 5.85
CA GLU A 66 -4.67 -0.89 5.81
C GLU A 66 -5.00 -2.36 6.12
N GLY A 67 -6.20 -2.65 6.64
CA GLY A 67 -6.66 -4.01 6.89
C GLY A 67 -6.90 -4.84 5.63
N LEU A 68 -6.87 -4.23 4.44
CA LEU A 68 -6.97 -4.92 3.15
C LEU A 68 -5.62 -5.31 2.54
N ASN A 69 -4.51 -5.09 3.24
CA ASN A 69 -3.25 -5.71 2.87
C ASN A 69 -3.33 -7.25 3.05
N PRO A 70 -2.49 -8.04 2.37
CA PRO A 70 -2.57 -9.51 2.33
C PRO A 70 -2.68 -10.22 3.69
N THR A 71 -1.95 -9.79 4.72
CA THR A 71 -2.00 -10.37 6.07
C THR A 71 -2.91 -9.60 7.03
N GLY A 72 -3.67 -8.62 6.54
CA GLY A 72 -4.62 -7.85 7.32
C GLY A 72 -4.02 -6.68 8.12
N SER A 73 -2.79 -6.25 7.85
CA SER A 73 -2.21 -5.08 8.52
C SER A 73 -1.23 -4.30 7.64
N PHE A 74 -0.91 -3.08 8.06
CA PHE A 74 0.09 -2.25 7.37
C PHE A 74 1.51 -2.84 7.40
N LYS A 75 1.78 -3.85 8.26
CA LYS A 75 3.11 -4.44 8.41
C LYS A 75 3.61 -5.10 7.13
N ASP A 76 2.71 -5.51 6.24
CA ASP A 76 3.07 -6.06 4.91
C ASP A 76 3.95 -5.10 4.11
N ARG A 77 3.73 -3.79 4.24
CA ARG A 77 4.54 -2.76 3.57
C ARG A 77 6.00 -2.76 4.03
N GLY A 78 6.24 -3.04 5.31
CA GLY A 78 7.58 -3.18 5.85
C GLY A 78 8.18 -4.55 5.57
N MET A 79 7.34 -5.59 5.67
CA MET A 79 7.79 -6.98 5.50
C MET A 79 8.19 -7.30 4.07
N THR A 80 7.48 -6.82 3.04
CA THR A 80 7.90 -6.93 1.62
C THR A 80 9.33 -6.41 1.42
N MET A 81 9.65 -5.25 1.99
CA MET A 81 10.99 -4.65 1.95
C MET A 81 12.02 -5.48 2.72
N ALA A 82 11.72 -5.82 3.98
CA ALA A 82 12.62 -6.57 4.83
C ALA A 82 12.95 -7.95 4.26
N MET A 83 11.96 -8.67 3.71
CA MET A 83 12.17 -9.99 3.12
C MET A 83 12.95 -9.90 1.80
N SER A 84 12.64 -8.93 0.96
CA SER A 84 13.38 -8.68 -0.29
C SER A 84 14.86 -8.40 -0.03
N LYS A 85 15.16 -7.55 0.96
CA LYS A 85 16.54 -7.24 1.38
C LYS A 85 17.23 -8.41 2.07
N ALA A 86 16.52 -9.14 2.92
CA ALA A 86 17.09 -10.32 3.57
C ALA A 86 17.50 -11.38 2.53
N LEU A 87 16.70 -11.56 1.48
CA LEU A 87 17.03 -12.45 0.38
C LEU A 87 18.19 -11.94 -0.46
N GLU A 88 18.25 -10.62 -0.75
CA GLU A 88 19.38 -9.99 -1.44
C GLU A 88 20.70 -10.20 -0.69
N GLU A 89 20.68 -10.10 0.64
CA GLU A 89 21.85 -10.27 1.51
C GLU A 89 22.19 -11.75 1.79
N GLY A 90 21.41 -12.68 1.22
CA GLY A 90 21.68 -14.12 1.27
C GLY A 90 21.26 -14.81 2.58
N TYR A 91 20.48 -14.15 3.44
CA TYR A 91 19.96 -14.76 4.66
C TYR A 91 19.03 -15.94 4.35
N LYS A 92 19.07 -16.96 5.21
CA LYS A 92 18.26 -18.19 5.08
C LYS A 92 17.09 -18.25 6.05
N SER A 93 17.14 -17.43 7.10
CA SER A 93 16.14 -17.40 8.16
C SER A 93 15.95 -15.98 8.63
N VAL A 94 14.72 -15.69 9.08
CA VAL A 94 14.35 -14.42 9.71
C VAL A 94 13.64 -14.73 11.03
N ILE A 95 13.77 -13.82 11.99
CA ILE A 95 13.12 -13.92 13.30
C ILE A 95 12.60 -12.55 13.70
N CYS A 96 11.47 -12.51 14.40
CA CYS A 96 10.97 -11.30 15.02
C CYS A 96 10.40 -11.59 16.40
N ALA A 97 10.52 -10.63 17.30
CA ALA A 97 9.64 -10.54 18.46
C ALA A 97 8.45 -9.67 18.04
N SER A 98 7.24 -10.20 18.18
CA SER A 98 6.03 -9.52 17.71
C SER A 98 4.89 -9.68 18.71
N THR A 99 4.00 -8.69 18.75
CA THR A 99 2.72 -8.74 19.46
C THR A 99 1.59 -9.31 18.59
N GLY A 100 1.92 -9.73 17.36
CA GLY A 100 0.99 -9.78 16.22
C GLY A 100 1.14 -8.53 15.37
#